data_AF-A0A2N1HJ12-F1
#
_entry.id   AF-A0A2N1HJ12-F1
#
_cell.length_a   1.000
_cell.length_b   1.000
_cell.length_c   1.000
_cell.angle_alpha   90.00
_cell.angle_beta   90.00
_cell.angle_gamma   90.00
#
_symmetry.space_group_name_H-M   'P 1'
#
loop_
_entity.id
_entity.type
_entity.pdbx_description
1 polymer ?
#
loop_
_entity_poly.entity_id
_entity_poly.type
_entity_poly.pdbx_seq_one_letter_code
_entity_poly.pdbx_strand_id
1 'polypeptide(L)'
;MKKLLIILLGLVFSNVATSTDLKMYVETSELGSIYIYIENIGSHNHLILTKKLAHVAFDIKTEISPKTYVWRRDNKTIILKESIEKYGPVLLKPGEITFISNQIINSESGTVTYKIRPAWAKLHGTWSGTLEAKY
;
A
#
# COMPACT_ATOMS: atom_id res chain seq x y z
N MET A 1 10.35 58.98 23.16
CA MET A 1 9.00 58.58 22.72
C MET A 1 9.11 57.23 22.04
N LYS A 2 8.42 56.21 22.57
CA LYS A 2 8.58 54.78 22.21
C LYS A 2 7.97 54.50 20.83
N LYS A 3 8.72 53.84 19.93
CA LYS A 3 8.19 53.24 18.70
C LYS A 3 7.55 51.90 19.04
N LEU A 4 6.27 51.73 18.70
CA LEU A 4 5.53 50.48 18.83
C LEU A 4 5.79 49.64 17.58
N LEU A 5 6.46 48.49 17.74
CA LEU A 5 6.67 47.50 16.69
C LEU A 5 5.54 46.46 16.80
N ILE A 6 4.64 46.43 15.83
CA ILE A 6 3.58 45.41 15.74
C ILE A 6 4.18 44.22 14.99
N ILE A 7 4.45 43.13 15.71
CA ILE A 7 4.86 41.85 15.13
C ILE A 7 3.58 41.10 14.72
N LEU A 8 3.35 40.98 13.42
CA LEU A 8 2.30 40.16 12.84
C LEU A 8 2.76 38.69 12.90
N LEU A 9 2.30 37.95 13.90
CA LEU A 9 2.59 36.53 14.06
C LEU A 9 1.70 35.74 13.10
N GLY A 10 2.22 35.43 11.92
CA GLY A 10 1.56 34.55 10.95
C GLY A 10 1.48 33.11 11.48
N LEU A 11 0.28 32.69 11.89
CA LEU A 11 -0.05 31.29 12.12
C LEU A 11 0.02 30.54 10.79
N VAL A 12 1.16 29.89 10.52
CA VAL A 12 1.27 28.90 9.45
C VAL A 12 0.63 27.62 9.97
N PHE A 13 -0.68 27.48 9.76
CA PHE A 13 -1.35 26.20 9.89
C PHE A 13 -0.76 25.26 8.82
N SER A 14 0.13 24.38 9.23
CA SER A 14 0.58 23.28 8.38
C SER A 14 -0.60 22.32 8.23
N ASN A 15 -1.34 22.44 7.12
CA ASN A 15 -2.25 21.39 6.69
C ASN A 15 -1.41 20.16 6.40
N VAL A 16 -1.32 19.24 7.37
CA VAL A 16 -0.81 17.89 7.14
C VAL A 16 -1.89 17.16 6.34
N ALA A 17 -1.93 17.42 5.04
CA ALA A 17 -2.64 16.57 4.11
C ALA A 17 -1.93 15.22 4.11
N THR A 18 -2.47 14.23 4.81
CA THR A 18 -2.12 12.82 4.59
C THR A 18 -2.70 12.39 3.26
N SER A 19 -2.21 12.95 2.14
CA SER A 19 -2.43 12.30 0.85
C SER A 19 -1.58 11.05 0.85
N THR A 20 -2.22 9.88 0.76
CA THR A 20 -1.48 8.67 0.41
C THR A 20 -0.89 8.90 -0.98
N ASP A 21 0.44 8.81 -1.12
CA ASP A 21 1.13 8.97 -2.43
C ASP A 21 0.71 7.89 -3.46
N LEU A 22 -0.08 6.92 -3.03
CA LEU A 22 -0.63 5.86 -3.86
C LEU A 22 -2.16 5.87 -3.81
N LYS A 23 -2.77 5.47 -4.93
CA LYS A 23 -4.20 5.23 -5.06
C LYS A 23 -4.44 3.86 -5.68
N MET A 24 -5.49 3.18 -5.22
CA MET A 24 -5.88 1.88 -5.74
C MET A 24 -7.19 1.99 -6.52
N TYR A 25 -7.25 1.28 -7.63
CA TYR A 25 -8.44 1.11 -8.47
C TYR A 25 -8.76 -0.36 -8.57
N VAL A 26 -10.05 -0.66 -8.74
CA VAL A 26 -10.53 -2.01 -8.96
C VAL A 26 -11.48 -2.00 -10.14
N GLU A 27 -11.33 -2.99 -11.02
CA GLU A 27 -12.16 -3.19 -12.19
C GLU A 27 -12.60 -4.65 -12.24
N THR A 28 -13.90 -4.87 -12.45
CA THR A 28 -14.47 -6.20 -12.63
C THR A 28 -14.64 -6.47 -14.12
N SER A 29 -14.05 -7.55 -14.60
CA SER A 29 -14.18 -7.99 -15.99
C SER A 29 -15.58 -8.52 -16.29
N GLU A 30 -15.92 -8.64 -17.57
CA GLU A 30 -17.17 -9.27 -18.02
C GLU A 30 -17.34 -10.72 -17.51
N LEU A 31 -16.22 -11.39 -17.20
CA LEU A 31 -16.19 -12.76 -16.66
C LEU A 31 -16.11 -12.78 -15.13
N GLY A 32 -16.31 -11.64 -14.46
CA GLY A 32 -16.28 -11.51 -12.99
C GLY A 32 -14.88 -11.55 -12.38
N SER A 33 -13.82 -11.45 -13.18
CA SER A 33 -12.45 -11.38 -12.65
C SER A 33 -12.13 -9.98 -12.16
N ILE A 34 -11.49 -9.86 -11.00
CA ILE A 34 -11.18 -8.57 -10.39
C ILE A 34 -9.73 -8.19 -10.69
N TYR A 35 -9.55 -7.07 -11.36
CA TYR A 35 -8.26 -6.44 -11.61
C TYR A 35 -8.03 -5.31 -10.61
N ILE A 36 -6.86 -5.31 -9.99
CA ILE A 36 -6.47 -4.30 -9.01
C ILE A 36 -5.31 -3.53 -9.58
N TYR A 37 -5.44 -2.20 -9.63
CA TYR A 37 -4.40 -1.30 -10.10
C TYR A 37 -3.92 -0.40 -8.98
N ILE A 38 -2.64 -0.07 -8.99
CA ILE A 38 -2.02 0.88 -8.06
C ILE A 38 -1.33 1.95 -8.87
N GLU A 39 -1.76 3.19 -8.66
CA GLU A 39 -1.19 4.39 -9.26
C GLU A 39 -0.38 5.16 -8.22
N ASN A 40 0.76 5.68 -8.63
CA ASN A 40 1.50 6.65 -7.85
C ASN A 40 1.02 8.06 -8.16
N ILE A 41 0.17 8.60 -7.28
CA ILE A 41 -0.37 9.97 -7.36
C ILE A 41 0.47 10.98 -6.56
N GLY A 42 1.56 10.52 -5.95
CA GLY A 42 2.46 11.31 -5.14
C GLY A 42 3.64 11.88 -5.92
N SER A 43 4.67 12.28 -5.17
CA SER A 43 5.89 12.92 -5.71
C SER A 43 7.15 12.06 -5.57
N HIS A 44 7.05 10.87 -4.96
CA HIS A 44 8.19 10.00 -4.68
C HIS A 44 8.05 8.66 -5.40
N ASN A 45 9.17 8.00 -5.69
CA ASN A 45 9.14 6.65 -6.24
C ASN A 45 8.72 5.63 -5.17
N HIS A 46 7.93 4.64 -5.56
CA HIS A 46 7.50 3.55 -4.68
C HIS A 46 7.81 2.18 -5.27
N LEU A 47 8.41 1.31 -4.47
CA LEU A 47 8.60 -0.09 -4.85
C LEU A 47 7.41 -0.92 -4.37
N ILE A 48 6.54 -1.30 -5.31
CA ILE A 48 5.26 -1.99 -5.08
C ILE A 48 5.38 -3.48 -5.39
N LEU A 49 4.71 -4.32 -4.62
CA LEU A 49 4.67 -5.76 -4.85
C LEU A 49 3.43 -6.15 -5.62
N THR A 50 3.63 -6.88 -6.72
CA THR A 50 2.56 -7.23 -7.67
C THR A 50 2.27 -8.72 -7.74
N LYS A 51 3.11 -9.58 -7.16
CA LYS A 51 3.01 -11.06 -7.26
C LYS A 51 3.15 -11.75 -5.91
N LYS A 52 2.71 -13.01 -5.87
CA LYS A 52 2.86 -13.94 -4.73
C LYS A 52 2.34 -13.34 -3.40
N LEU A 53 1.24 -12.61 -3.50
CA LEU A 53 0.52 -12.08 -2.36
C LEU A 53 -0.49 -13.13 -1.90
N ALA A 54 -0.61 -13.31 -0.59
CA ALA A 54 -1.69 -14.07 0.01
C ALA A 54 -2.96 -13.21 -0.06
N HIS A 55 -4.08 -13.84 -0.39
CA HIS A 55 -5.39 -13.24 -0.20
C HIS A 55 -6.09 -13.93 0.98
N VAL A 56 -6.79 -13.14 1.78
CA VAL A 56 -7.67 -13.63 2.83
C VAL A 56 -9.02 -12.96 2.63
N ALA A 57 -10.04 -13.76 2.32
CA ALA A 57 -11.40 -13.29 2.10
C ALA A 57 -12.25 -13.58 3.35
N PHE A 58 -12.97 -12.55 3.80
CA PHE A 58 -13.97 -12.63 4.86
C PHE A 58 -15.19 -11.83 4.44
N ASP A 59 -16.29 -12.53 4.13
CA ASP A 59 -17.55 -11.90 3.68
C ASP A 59 -17.27 -10.96 2.50
N ILE A 60 -17.58 -9.66 2.62
CA ILE A 60 -17.38 -8.64 1.59
C ILE A 60 -15.97 -8.02 1.57
N LYS A 61 -15.02 -8.53 2.36
CA LYS A 61 -13.67 -7.97 2.48
C LYS A 61 -12.61 -8.96 2.01
N THR A 62 -11.75 -8.51 1.11
CA THR A 62 -10.58 -9.27 0.66
C THR A 62 -9.30 -8.51 1.03
N GLU A 63 -8.49 -9.05 1.94
CA GLU A 63 -7.15 -8.52 2.23
C GLU A 63 -6.11 -9.24 1.36
N ILE A 64 -5.24 -8.46 0.71
CA ILE A 64 -4.11 -8.93 -0.08
C ILE A 64 -2.83 -8.42 0.56
N SER A 65 -1.93 -9.33 0.95
CA SER A 65 -0.67 -8.97 1.60
C SER A 65 0.42 -10.02 1.34
N PRO A 66 1.71 -9.67 1.46
CA PRO A 66 2.79 -10.65 1.35
C PRO A 66 2.65 -11.71 2.43
N LYS A 67 2.72 -12.99 2.03
CA LYS A 67 2.83 -14.07 2.99
C LYS A 67 4.12 -13.88 3.79
N THR A 68 3.98 -13.67 5.09
CA THR A 68 5.11 -13.45 6.00
C THR A 68 5.56 -14.78 6.60
N TYR A 69 6.84 -15.12 6.42
CA TYR A 69 7.43 -16.28 7.07
C TYR A 69 8.17 -15.85 8.33
N VAL A 70 8.04 -16.67 9.37
CA VAL A 70 8.64 -16.40 10.67
C VAL A 70 9.38 -17.63 11.18
N TRP A 71 10.49 -17.40 11.85
CA TRP A 71 11.18 -18.42 12.64
C TRP A 71 10.98 -18.13 14.12
N ARG A 72 10.56 -19.16 14.87
CA ARG A 72 10.41 -19.09 16.34
C ARG A 72 11.62 -19.75 16.99
N ARG A 73 12.34 -18.99 17.79
CA ARG A 73 13.53 -19.44 18.53
C ARG A 73 13.62 -18.68 19.86
N ASP A 74 13.90 -19.38 20.95
CA ASP A 74 14.16 -18.78 22.27
C ASP A 74 13.07 -17.77 22.70
N ASN A 75 11.80 -18.14 22.55
CA ASN A 75 10.61 -17.29 22.78
C ASN A 75 10.53 -16.00 21.94
N LYS A 76 11.37 -15.85 20.90
CA LYS A 76 11.33 -14.75 19.95
C LYS A 76 10.73 -15.20 18.63
N THR A 77 9.98 -14.31 17.99
CA THR A 77 9.50 -14.46 16.61
C THR A 77 10.32 -13.56 15.71
N ILE A 78 11.02 -14.14 14.75
CA ILE A 78 11.89 -13.42 13.81
C ILE A 78 11.24 -13.47 12.44
N ILE A 79 10.96 -12.30 11.85
CA ILE A 79 10.50 -12.20 10.47
C ILE A 79 11.68 -12.54 9.56
N LEU A 80 11.47 -13.49 8.65
CA LEU A 80 12.50 -13.90 7.70
C LEU A 80 12.56 -12.94 6.51
N LYS A 81 13.79 -12.64 6.08
CA LYS A 81 14.04 -11.91 4.83
C LYS A 81 14.00 -12.89 3.67
N GLU A 82 13.23 -12.56 2.65
CA GLU A 82 13.01 -13.39 1.48
C GLU A 82 13.54 -12.72 0.21
N SER A 83 13.74 -13.52 -0.85
CA SER A 83 14.03 -12.97 -2.17
C SER A 83 12.84 -12.17 -2.68
N ILE A 84 13.07 -10.88 -2.92
CA ILE A 84 12.03 -9.94 -3.30
C ILE A 84 11.50 -10.17 -4.72
N GLU A 85 12.32 -10.73 -5.61
CA GLU A 85 11.96 -11.03 -7.01
C GLU A 85 10.70 -11.89 -7.12
N LYS A 86 10.51 -12.81 -6.15
CA LYS A 86 9.33 -13.70 -6.08
C LYS A 86 8.01 -12.93 -5.92
N TYR A 87 8.08 -11.69 -5.42
CA TYR A 87 6.92 -10.83 -5.19
C TYR A 87 6.67 -9.83 -6.33
N GLY A 88 7.44 -9.93 -7.43
CA GLY A 88 7.29 -9.06 -8.59
C GLY A 88 7.37 -7.58 -8.22
N PRO A 89 8.50 -7.09 -7.68
CA PRO A 89 8.64 -5.70 -7.30
C PRO A 89 8.63 -4.82 -8.56
N VAL A 90 7.80 -3.79 -8.55
CA VAL A 90 7.70 -2.79 -9.61
C VAL A 90 7.99 -1.43 -9.00
N LEU A 91 8.96 -0.72 -9.55
CA LEU A 91 9.21 0.67 -9.18
C LEU A 91 8.21 1.55 -9.93
N LEU A 92 7.33 2.22 -9.19
CA LEU A 92 6.43 3.25 -9.71
C LEU A 92 7.01 4.64 -9.47
N LYS A 93 7.27 5.38 -10.54
CA LYS A 93 7.52 6.82 -10.52
C LYS A 93 6.21 7.60 -10.43
N PRO A 94 6.24 8.90 -10.09
CA PRO A 94 5.05 9.75 -10.13
C PRO A 94 4.29 9.64 -11.46
N GLY A 95 2.98 9.42 -11.38
CA GLY A 95 2.09 9.24 -12.52
C GLY A 95 2.09 7.85 -13.18
N GLU A 96 2.93 6.92 -12.72
CA GLU A 96 2.93 5.54 -13.23
C GLU A 96 1.90 4.66 -12.51
N ILE A 97 1.34 3.71 -13.25
CA ILE A 97 0.35 2.74 -12.78
C ILE A 97 0.84 1.30 -13.04
N THR A 98 0.55 0.39 -12.11
CA THR A 98 0.77 -1.04 -12.29
C THR A 98 -0.47 -1.83 -11.84
N PHE A 99 -0.45 -3.14 -12.06
CA PHE A 99 -1.53 -4.05 -11.66
C PHE A 99 -1.01 -5.14 -10.72
N ILE A 100 -1.87 -5.60 -9.81
CA ILE A 100 -1.62 -6.79 -9.00
C ILE A 100 -1.96 -8.02 -9.83
N SER A 101 -0.97 -8.89 -10.02
CA SER A 101 -1.10 -10.10 -10.84
C SER A 101 -1.82 -11.22 -10.08
N ASN A 102 -2.60 -11.99 -10.84
CA ASN A 102 -3.17 -13.28 -10.45
C ASN A 102 -4.03 -13.23 -9.18
N GLN A 103 -4.93 -12.25 -9.10
CA GLN A 103 -5.95 -12.19 -8.05
C GLN A 103 -7.29 -12.59 -8.67
N ILE A 104 -7.74 -13.81 -8.38
CA ILE A 104 -9.11 -14.22 -8.70
C ILE A 104 -9.92 -14.01 -7.43
N ILE A 105 -10.80 -13.00 -7.44
CA ILE A 105 -11.73 -12.73 -6.35
C ILE A 105 -13.13 -13.04 -6.90
N ASN A 106 -13.81 -14.02 -6.30
CA ASN A 106 -15.15 -14.41 -6.69
C ASN A 106 -16.16 -13.72 -5.77
N SER A 107 -16.49 -12.45 -6.06
CA SER A 107 -17.55 -11.72 -5.35
C SER A 107 -18.14 -10.64 -6.26
N GLU A 108 -19.45 -10.41 -6.15
CA GLU A 108 -20.17 -9.38 -6.93
C GLU A 108 -19.94 -7.97 -6.39
N SER A 109 -19.63 -7.84 -5.11
CA SER A 109 -19.27 -6.57 -4.50
C SER A 109 -18.35 -6.78 -3.31
N GLY A 110 -17.62 -5.73 -2.92
CA GLY A 110 -16.84 -5.77 -1.71
C GLY A 110 -15.83 -4.65 -1.57
N THR A 111 -14.84 -4.91 -0.74
CA THR A 111 -13.66 -4.04 -0.56
C THR A 111 -12.42 -4.90 -0.67
N VAL A 112 -11.52 -4.52 -1.57
CA VAL A 112 -10.16 -5.04 -1.57
C VAL A 112 -9.30 -4.13 -0.71
N THR A 113 -8.48 -4.73 0.13
CA THR A 113 -7.46 -4.06 0.93
C THR A 113 -6.09 -4.61 0.53
N TYR A 114 -5.22 -3.78 -0.05
CA TYR A 114 -3.81 -4.10 -0.28
C TYR A 114 -2.96 -3.59 0.88
N LYS A 115 -2.24 -4.48 1.56
CA LYS A 115 -1.57 -4.14 2.83
C LYS A 115 -0.15 -4.71 2.92
N ILE A 116 0.82 -3.83 3.14
CA ILE A 116 2.20 -4.22 3.43
C ILE A 116 2.57 -3.74 4.85
N ARG A 117 2.89 -4.69 5.74
CA ARG A 117 3.26 -4.39 7.13
C ARG A 117 4.61 -3.66 7.20
N PRO A 118 4.75 -2.59 8.02
CA PRO A 118 6.00 -1.81 8.09
C PRO A 118 7.26 -2.63 8.40
N ALA A 119 7.18 -3.58 9.33
CA ALA A 119 8.34 -4.42 9.69
C ALA A 119 8.81 -5.30 8.53
N TRP A 120 7.88 -5.85 7.75
CA TRP A 120 8.20 -6.64 6.57
C TRP A 120 8.74 -5.75 5.45
N ALA A 121 8.09 -4.62 5.17
CA ALA A 121 8.50 -3.67 4.15
C ALA A 121 9.92 -3.13 4.39
N LYS A 122 10.21 -2.72 5.63
CA LYS A 122 11.53 -2.25 6.03
C LYS A 122 12.62 -3.31 5.79
N LEU A 123 12.32 -4.58 6.05
CA LEU A 123 13.25 -5.69 5.86
C LEU A 123 13.58 -5.93 4.36
N HIS A 124 12.61 -5.63 3.49
CA HIS A 124 12.68 -5.90 2.04
C HIS A 124 12.91 -4.65 1.17
N GLY A 125 12.90 -3.45 1.76
CA GLY A 125 13.10 -2.19 1.04
C GLY A 125 11.91 -1.81 0.14
N THR A 126 10.69 -2.13 0.55
CA THR A 126 9.46 -1.85 -0.23
C THR A 126 8.61 -0.75 0.40
N TRP A 127 7.58 -0.31 -0.31
CA TRP A 127 6.52 0.50 0.28
C TRP A 127 5.81 -0.24 1.44
N SER A 128 5.29 0.52 2.40
CA SER A 128 4.46 0.03 3.50
C SER A 128 3.20 0.88 3.66
N GLY A 129 2.08 0.23 3.98
CA GLY A 129 0.81 0.92 4.20
C GLY A 129 -0.38 0.05 3.86
N THR A 130 -1.54 0.71 3.75
CA THR A 130 -2.82 0.10 3.38
C THR A 130 -3.45 0.94 2.27
N LEU A 131 -3.86 0.29 1.18
CA LEU A 131 -4.73 0.87 0.16
C LEU A 131 -6.05 0.11 0.15
N GLU A 132 -7.15 0.81 -0.06
CA GLU A 132 -8.49 0.22 -0.08
C GLU A 132 -9.28 0.76 -1.27
N ALA A 133 -10.06 -0.13 -1.89
CA ALA A 133 -10.94 0.22 -3.00
C ALA A 133 -12.14 -0.73 -3.01
N LYS A 134 -13.30 -0.17 -3.37
CA LYS A 134 -14.53 -0.91 -3.53
C LYS A 134 -14.67 -1.39 -4.97
N TYR A 135 -15.39 -2.49 -5.14
CA TYR A 135 -15.82 -3.04 -6.42
C TYR A 135 -17.22 -3.64 -6.27
#